data_AF-A0A7S3YSG2-F1
#
_entry.id   AF-A0A7S3YSG2-F1
#
_cell.length_a   1.000
_cell.length_b   1.000
_cell.length_c   1.000
_cell.angle_alpha   90.00
_cell.angle_beta   90.00
_cell.angle_gamma   90.00
#
_symmetry.space_group_name_H-M   'P 1'
#
loop_
_entity.id
_entity.type
_entity.pdbx_description
1 polymer ?
#
loop_
_entity_poly.entity_id
_entity_poly.type
_entity_poly.pdbx_seq_one_letter_code
_entity_poly.pdbx_strand_id
1 'polypeptide(L)'
;MLSKASLRFSLQTRQRALTARGMLFSPAAHKRMARSLSSGFQGFEDGVERDSVTVAVPATSANMGPGFDTIGIALNVWNTMTVERSDKLQIHVSGEGSGKVPMDDSNLVVFGVKTAFEQAGMKMPPLRFKCHNRIPFARGLGSSSAGITAGLLAGLVLSGTRVAQQNNKQTNKRTNKPATKQTHKTNKQKQELFPWL
;
A
#
# COMPACT_ATOMS: atom_id res chain seq x y z
N MET A 1 -44.95 -31.22 -3.38
CA MET A 1 -43.78 -31.93 -3.93
C MET A 1 -42.66 -30.92 -4.16
N LEU A 2 -41.58 -31.07 -3.38
CA LEU A 2 -40.17 -30.70 -3.61
C LEU A 2 -39.80 -29.21 -3.81
N SER A 3 -38.68 -28.67 -3.33
CA SER A 3 -37.75 -28.91 -2.22
C SER A 3 -36.76 -27.73 -2.26
N LYS A 4 -36.28 -27.25 -1.11
CA LYS A 4 -35.20 -26.25 -0.97
C LYS A 4 -33.91 -26.76 -1.63
N ALA A 5 -33.13 -25.86 -2.26
CA ALA A 5 -31.72 -26.09 -2.57
C ALA A 5 -30.89 -24.84 -2.30
N SER A 6 -30.22 -24.87 -1.15
CA SER A 6 -29.21 -23.92 -0.70
C SER A 6 -27.86 -24.31 -1.35
N LEU A 7 -27.33 -23.50 -2.26
CA LEU A 7 -25.98 -23.70 -2.81
C LEU A 7 -24.95 -22.90 -1.99
N ARG A 8 -24.32 -23.60 -1.04
CA ARG A 8 -23.08 -23.17 -0.39
C ARG A 8 -21.93 -23.44 -1.37
N PHE A 9 -21.33 -22.40 -1.94
CA PHE A 9 -20.07 -22.54 -2.67
C PHE A 9 -18.90 -22.61 -1.69
N SER A 10 -18.40 -23.84 -1.49
CA SER A 10 -17.14 -24.13 -0.81
C SER A 10 -15.97 -23.72 -1.71
N LEU A 11 -15.34 -22.58 -1.43
CA LEU A 11 -14.07 -22.21 -2.03
C LEU A 11 -12.93 -22.91 -1.29
N GLN A 12 -12.63 -24.13 -1.71
CA GLN A 12 -11.39 -24.80 -1.32
C GLN A 12 -10.25 -24.28 -2.20
N THR A 13 -9.71 -23.12 -1.81
CA THR A 13 -8.54 -22.51 -2.46
C THR A 13 -7.33 -23.43 -2.27
N ARG A 14 -6.92 -24.12 -3.34
CA ARG A 14 -5.62 -24.79 -3.38
C ARG A 14 -4.51 -23.74 -3.27
N GLN A 15 -3.93 -23.62 -2.08
CA GLN A 15 -2.69 -22.89 -1.84
C GLN A 15 -1.56 -23.55 -2.63
N ARG A 16 -1.14 -22.93 -3.73
CA ARG A 16 0.24 -23.06 -4.20
C ARG A 16 1.04 -21.95 -3.55
N ALA A 17 1.75 -22.32 -2.49
CA ALA A 17 2.74 -21.49 -1.84
C ALA A 17 3.88 -21.18 -2.83
N LEU A 18 3.88 -19.97 -3.37
CA LEU A 18 5.09 -19.36 -3.92
C LEU A 18 5.83 -18.73 -2.74
N THR A 19 6.81 -19.47 -2.23
CA THR A 19 7.69 -19.07 -1.15
C THR A 19 8.62 -17.96 -1.63
N ALA A 20 8.16 -16.71 -1.55
CA ALA A 20 9.04 -15.55 -1.65
C ALA A 20 9.89 -15.49 -0.38
N ARG A 21 11.07 -16.14 -0.43
CA ARG A 21 12.15 -16.01 0.55
C ARG A 21 12.55 -14.53 0.63
N GLY A 22 12.31 -13.88 1.76
CA GLY A 22 12.91 -12.57 2.05
C GLY A 22 12.18 -11.62 3.00
N MET A 23 10.91 -11.84 3.36
CA MET A 23 10.22 -11.00 4.34
C MET A 23 9.62 -11.84 5.46
N LEU A 24 10.17 -11.70 6.68
CA LEU A 24 9.62 -12.28 7.90
C LEU A 24 8.31 -11.55 8.28
N PHE A 25 7.21 -11.94 7.64
CA PHE A 25 5.88 -11.69 8.19
C PHE A 25 5.22 -13.01 8.55
N SER A 26 4.77 -13.12 9.80
CA SER A 26 4.03 -14.28 10.30
C SER A 26 2.81 -14.59 9.42
N PRO A 27 2.43 -15.86 9.20
CA PRO A 27 1.20 -16.24 8.50
C PRO A 27 -0.07 -15.55 9.05
N ALA A 28 -0.06 -15.19 10.34
CA ALA A 28 -1.13 -14.43 10.97
C ALA A 28 -1.16 -12.95 10.53
N ALA A 29 0.00 -12.33 10.27
CA ALA A 29 0.11 -10.97 9.74
C ALA A 29 -0.41 -10.92 8.29
N HIS A 30 -0.07 -11.91 7.46
CA HIS A 30 -0.63 -12.07 6.11
C HIS A 30 -2.16 -12.17 6.15
N LYS A 31 -2.72 -13.02 7.02
CA LYS A 31 -4.18 -13.16 7.18
C LYS A 31 -4.86 -11.93 7.78
N ARG A 32 -4.17 -11.12 8.58
CA ARG A 32 -4.70 -9.88 9.16
C ARG A 32 -4.68 -8.74 8.14
N MET A 33 -3.60 -8.64 7.36
CA MET A 33 -3.48 -7.68 6.26
C MET A 33 -4.52 -7.98 5.18
N ALA A 34 -4.64 -9.24 4.75
CA ALA A 34 -5.69 -9.66 3.81
C ALA A 34 -7.11 -9.39 4.34
N ARG A 35 -7.37 -9.62 5.64
CA ARG A 35 -8.68 -9.32 6.26
C ARG A 35 -8.97 -7.82 6.37
N SER A 36 -7.98 -7.02 6.77
CA SER A 36 -8.09 -5.57 6.86
C SER A 36 -8.30 -4.90 5.50
N LEU A 37 -7.76 -5.51 4.43
CA LEU A 37 -8.01 -5.11 3.06
C LEU A 37 -9.42 -5.51 2.61
N SER A 38 -9.91 -6.70 2.96
CA SER A 38 -11.26 -7.14 2.57
C SER A 38 -12.42 -6.40 3.25
N SER A 39 -12.22 -5.82 4.44
CA SER A 39 -13.29 -5.19 5.23
C SER A 39 -13.44 -3.67 5.01
N GLY A 40 -12.62 -3.07 4.13
CA GLY A 40 -12.50 -1.62 3.98
C GLY A 40 -12.67 -1.13 2.55
N PHE A 41 -13.54 -1.74 1.75
CA PHE A 41 -13.78 -1.33 0.36
C PHE A 41 -15.27 -1.10 0.12
N GLN A 42 -15.64 0.15 -0.11
CA GLN A 42 -17.03 0.56 -0.36
C GLN A 42 -17.01 1.52 -1.55
N GLY A 43 -17.49 1.05 -2.71
CA GLY A 43 -17.30 1.58 -4.07
C GLY A 43 -17.60 3.07 -4.30
N PHE A 44 -17.27 3.58 -5.51
CA PHE A 44 -17.63 4.94 -5.93
C PHE A 44 -19.15 5.09 -5.99
N GLU A 45 -19.71 6.20 -5.46
CA GLU A 45 -21.17 6.41 -5.26
C GLU A 45 -22.00 6.17 -6.53
N ASP A 46 -21.39 6.24 -7.72
CA ASP A 46 -22.14 6.17 -8.97
C ASP A 46 -22.08 4.76 -9.62
N GLY A 47 -21.19 3.86 -9.17
CA GLY A 47 -21.00 2.54 -9.80
C GLY A 47 -20.54 2.59 -11.27
N VAL A 48 -20.12 3.77 -11.75
CA VAL A 48 -19.79 4.02 -13.16
C VAL A 48 -18.37 3.52 -13.46
N GLU A 49 -18.30 2.43 -14.22
CA GLU A 49 -17.09 1.97 -14.89
C GLU A 49 -16.52 3.09 -15.76
N ARG A 50 -15.20 3.32 -15.68
CA ARG A 50 -14.52 4.36 -16.46
C ARG A 50 -13.75 3.73 -17.62
N ASP A 51 -13.74 4.40 -18.77
CA ASP A 51 -12.97 3.99 -19.94
C ASP A 51 -11.52 4.46 -19.88
N SER A 52 -11.25 5.52 -19.13
CA SER A 52 -9.92 6.12 -18.99
C SER A 52 -9.72 6.78 -17.64
N VAL A 53 -8.46 6.80 -17.17
CA VAL A 53 -8.02 7.51 -15.98
C VAL A 53 -6.60 8.04 -16.17
N THR A 54 -6.34 9.26 -15.70
CA THR A 54 -4.98 9.81 -15.59
C THR A 54 -4.61 9.98 -14.12
N VAL A 55 -3.45 9.48 -13.74
CA VAL A 55 -2.90 9.52 -12.39
C VAL A 55 -1.55 10.24 -12.41
N ALA A 56 -1.36 11.19 -11.50
CA ALA A 56 -0.08 11.81 -11.23
C ALA A 56 0.44 11.36 -9.86
N VAL A 57 1.69 10.91 -9.79
CA VAL A 57 2.31 10.42 -8.54
C VAL A 57 3.65 11.13 -8.33
N PRO A 58 3.90 11.68 -7.12
CA PRO A 58 5.15 12.37 -6.84
C PRO A 58 6.29 11.38 -6.57
N ALA A 59 7.52 11.84 -6.76
CA ALA A 59 8.72 11.21 -6.21
C ALA A 59 8.64 11.19 -4.68
N THR A 60 9.29 10.21 -4.09
CA THR A 60 9.38 10.09 -2.64
C THR A 60 10.81 9.81 -2.23
N SER A 61 11.27 10.42 -1.15
CA SER A 61 12.50 9.99 -0.48
C SER A 61 12.17 9.48 0.92
N ALA A 62 12.96 8.52 1.39
CA ALA A 62 12.79 7.86 2.67
C ALA A 62 14.09 7.92 3.49
N ASN A 63 14.04 7.42 4.73
CA ASN A 63 15.22 7.24 5.59
C ASN A 63 15.94 8.55 5.94
N MET A 64 15.16 9.56 6.33
CA MET A 64 15.66 10.87 6.73
C MET A 64 16.27 10.82 8.14
N GLY A 65 17.58 10.63 8.21
CA GLY A 65 18.37 10.70 9.45
C GLY A 65 17.94 9.65 10.49
N PRO A 66 17.62 10.03 11.75
CA PRO A 66 17.20 9.07 12.77
C PRO A 66 15.84 8.39 12.47
N GLY A 67 15.10 8.87 11.47
CA GLY A 67 13.81 8.32 11.04
C GLY A 67 13.91 7.16 10.04
N PHE A 68 14.93 6.31 10.16
CA PHE A 68 15.11 5.13 9.31
C PHE A 68 13.85 4.25 9.29
N ASP A 69 13.44 3.81 8.10
CA ASP A 69 12.25 3.00 7.83
C ASP A 69 10.90 3.56 8.34
N THR A 70 10.85 4.84 8.73
CA THR A 70 9.64 5.45 9.31
C THR A 70 9.24 6.75 8.63
N ILE A 71 10.21 7.57 8.23
CA ILE A 71 9.94 8.89 7.63
C ILE A 71 10.12 8.83 6.11
N GLY A 72 9.09 9.30 5.40
CA GLY A 72 9.12 9.56 3.97
C GLY A 72 8.60 10.96 3.64
N ILE A 73 9.14 11.57 2.60
CA ILE A 73 8.72 12.88 2.09
C ILE A 73 8.40 12.79 0.59
N ALA A 74 7.29 13.40 0.18
CA ALA A 74 6.98 13.59 -1.22
C ALA A 74 7.73 14.80 -1.78
N LEU A 75 8.25 14.67 -3.00
CA LEU A 75 9.05 15.69 -3.67
C LEU A 75 8.32 16.19 -4.92
N ASN A 76 8.60 17.43 -5.34
CA ASN A 76 7.94 18.07 -6.48
C ASN A 76 8.50 17.61 -7.85
N VAL A 77 8.60 16.30 -8.04
CA VAL A 77 8.94 15.65 -9.31
C VAL A 77 7.88 14.58 -9.54
N TRP A 78 7.22 14.58 -10.69
CA TRP A 78 5.99 13.80 -10.88
C TRP A 78 6.09 12.88 -12.08
N ASN A 79 5.64 11.64 -11.92
CA ASN A 79 5.25 10.78 -13.03
C ASN A 79 3.77 10.98 -13.32
N THR A 80 3.40 10.96 -14.60
CA THR A 80 1.99 10.96 -15.03
C THR A 80 1.72 9.70 -15.84
N MET A 81 0.61 9.04 -15.58
CA MET A 81 0.19 7.84 -16.29
C MET A 81 -1.28 7.94 -16.67
N THR A 82 -1.57 7.77 -17.96
CA THR A 82 -2.93 7.58 -18.46
C THR A 82 -3.16 6.12 -18.80
N VAL A 83 -4.26 5.55 -18.33
CA VAL A 83 -4.67 4.17 -18.61
C VAL A 83 -6.06 4.20 -19.25
N GLU A 84 -6.17 3.59 -20.41
CA GLU A 84 -7.39 3.54 -21.24
C GLU A 84 -7.74 2.08 -21.55
N ARG A 85 -9.04 1.78 -21.71
CA ARG A 85 -9.48 0.49 -22.27
C ARG A 85 -9.00 0.34 -23.71
N SER A 86 -8.67 -0.89 -24.09
CA SER A 86 -8.06 -1.20 -25.38
C SER A 86 -8.39 -2.62 -25.80
N ASP A 87 -8.23 -2.95 -27.08
CA ASP A 87 -8.41 -4.31 -27.59
C ASP A 87 -7.22 -5.22 -27.24
N LYS A 88 -6.06 -4.63 -26.99
CA LYS A 88 -4.81 -5.33 -26.62
C LYS A 88 -4.01 -4.51 -25.61
N LEU A 89 -3.16 -5.21 -24.85
CA LEU A 89 -2.18 -4.58 -23.97
C LEU A 89 -1.20 -3.74 -24.80
N GLN A 90 -1.05 -2.47 -24.45
CA GLN A 90 -0.10 -1.56 -25.08
C GLN A 90 0.55 -0.69 -24.02
N ILE A 91 1.87 -0.57 -24.04
CA ILE A 91 2.61 0.22 -23.06
C ILE A 91 3.50 1.20 -23.83
N HIS A 92 3.29 2.49 -23.59
CA HIS A 92 4.10 3.57 -24.12
C HIS A 92 4.73 4.31 -22.95
N VAL A 93 6.06 4.36 -22.91
CA VAL A 93 6.81 5.08 -21.88
C VAL A 93 7.65 6.16 -22.52
N SER A 94 7.55 7.37 -21.99
CA SER A 94 8.36 8.53 -22.35
C SER A 94 9.11 9.06 -21.13
N GLY A 95 10.25 9.70 -21.36
CA GLY A 95 11.12 10.21 -20.30
C GLY A 95 11.95 9.11 -19.63
N GLU A 96 12.07 9.18 -18.31
CA GLU A 96 12.89 8.28 -17.51
C GLU A 96 12.50 6.81 -17.68
N GLY A 97 13.48 5.95 -17.93
CA GLY A 97 13.28 4.52 -18.15
C GLY A 97 12.75 4.13 -19.53
N SER A 98 12.53 5.09 -20.45
CA SER A 98 12.16 4.77 -21.84
C SER A 98 13.22 3.86 -22.48
N GLY A 99 12.76 2.80 -23.16
CA GLY A 99 13.62 1.76 -23.75
C GLY A 99 14.32 0.84 -22.74
N LYS A 100 14.17 1.05 -21.43
CA LYS A 100 14.82 0.26 -20.37
C LYS A 100 13.84 -0.53 -19.51
N VAL A 101 12.61 -0.04 -19.36
CA VAL A 101 11.57 -0.74 -18.60
C VAL A 101 10.87 -1.80 -19.46
N PRO A 102 10.40 -2.91 -18.87
CA PRO A 102 9.62 -3.91 -19.59
C PRO A 102 8.36 -3.30 -20.23
N MET A 103 8.00 -3.77 -21.43
CA MET A 103 6.79 -3.32 -22.16
C MET A 103 5.71 -4.41 -22.18
N ASP A 104 5.76 -5.32 -21.21
CA ASP A 104 4.86 -6.46 -21.03
C ASP A 104 4.24 -6.46 -19.62
N ASP A 105 3.58 -7.57 -19.26
CA ASP A 105 2.92 -7.77 -17.96
C ASP A 105 3.85 -7.66 -16.74
N SER A 106 5.17 -7.73 -16.93
CA SER A 106 6.15 -7.56 -15.84
C SER A 106 6.39 -6.09 -15.48
N ASN A 107 5.86 -5.14 -16.25
CA ASN A 107 5.95 -3.72 -15.93
C ASN A 107 5.22 -3.40 -14.61
N LEU A 108 5.87 -2.66 -13.72
CA LEU A 108 5.34 -2.32 -12.38
C LEU A 108 4.01 -1.57 -12.41
N VAL A 109 3.74 -0.77 -13.45
CA VAL A 109 2.42 -0.11 -13.56
C VAL A 109 1.32 -1.11 -13.88
N VAL A 110 1.61 -2.11 -14.72
CA VAL A 110 0.68 -3.18 -15.07
C VAL A 110 0.44 -4.07 -13.86
N PHE A 111 1.49 -4.40 -13.12
CA PHE A 111 1.39 -5.12 -11.85
C PHE A 111 0.44 -4.42 -10.87
N GLY A 112 0.58 -3.10 -10.71
CA GLY A 112 -0.31 -2.31 -9.84
C GLY A 112 -1.77 -2.36 -10.28
N VAL A 113 -2.05 -2.15 -11.58
CA VAL A 113 -3.42 -2.23 -12.11
C VAL A 113 -4.00 -3.63 -11.93
N LYS A 114 -3.25 -4.67 -12.31
CA LYS A 114 -3.66 -6.06 -12.17
C LYS A 114 -4.01 -6.41 -10.72
N THR A 115 -3.18 -5.97 -9.78
CA THR A 115 -3.41 -6.17 -8.34
C THR A 115 -4.73 -5.52 -7.91
N ALA A 116 -5.04 -4.31 -8.37
CA ALA A 116 -6.30 -3.65 -8.04
C ALA A 116 -7.53 -4.39 -8.61
N PHE A 117 -7.46 -4.87 -9.86
CA PHE A 117 -8.53 -5.70 -10.45
C PHE A 117 -8.71 -7.03 -9.70
N GLU A 118 -7.62 -7.69 -9.31
CA GLU A 118 -7.66 -8.91 -8.51
C GLU A 118 -8.32 -8.67 -7.14
N GLN A 119 -8.02 -7.54 -6.47
CA GLN A 119 -8.68 -7.16 -5.22
C GLN A 119 -10.17 -6.84 -5.41
N ALA A 120 -10.56 -6.32 -6.58
CA ALA A 120 -11.96 -6.13 -6.95
C ALA A 120 -12.68 -7.43 -7.32
N GLY A 121 -11.99 -8.57 -7.38
CA GLY A 121 -12.55 -9.84 -7.86
C GLY A 121 -12.86 -9.83 -9.36
N MET A 122 -12.24 -8.93 -10.12
CA MET A 122 -12.47 -8.73 -11.55
C MET A 122 -11.25 -9.18 -12.34
N LYS A 123 -11.46 -9.68 -13.56
CA LYS A 123 -10.37 -9.90 -14.51
C LYS A 123 -9.99 -8.56 -15.13
N MET A 124 -8.70 -8.22 -15.13
CA MET A 124 -8.19 -7.04 -15.83
C MET A 124 -8.46 -7.16 -17.34
N PRO A 125 -9.18 -6.20 -17.97
CA PRO A 125 -9.33 -6.16 -19.42
C PRO A 125 -8.00 -5.78 -20.09
N PRO A 126 -7.87 -5.88 -21.41
CA PRO A 126 -6.72 -5.30 -22.10
C PRO A 126 -6.75 -3.76 -21.97
N LEU A 127 -5.58 -3.18 -21.70
CA LEU A 127 -5.45 -1.75 -21.39
C LEU A 127 -4.29 -1.14 -22.18
N ARG A 128 -4.41 0.14 -22.49
CA ARG A 128 -3.35 0.97 -23.06
C ARG A 128 -2.80 1.90 -21.97
N PHE A 129 -1.50 1.87 -21.78
CA PHE A 129 -0.77 2.66 -20.81
C PHE A 129 0.06 3.72 -21.55
N LYS A 130 -0.09 4.98 -21.15
CA LYS A 130 0.75 6.11 -21.58
C LYS A 130 1.43 6.68 -20.35
N CYS A 131 2.71 6.37 -20.16
CA CYS A 131 3.50 6.80 -19.02
C CYS A 131 4.46 7.92 -19.44
N HIS A 132 4.42 9.03 -18.72
CA HIS A 132 5.40 10.11 -18.80
C HIS A 132 6.16 10.17 -17.48
N ASN A 133 7.38 9.66 -17.49
CA ASN A 133 8.19 9.47 -16.30
C ASN A 133 9.24 10.59 -16.19
N ARG A 134 9.27 11.27 -15.04
CA ARG A 134 10.28 12.27 -14.70
C ARG A 134 11.09 11.90 -13.46
N ILE A 135 10.65 10.90 -12.68
CA ILE A 135 11.32 10.44 -11.47
C ILE A 135 12.53 9.56 -11.85
N PRO A 136 13.77 9.95 -11.51
CA PRO A 136 14.97 9.18 -11.86
C PRO A 136 14.99 7.77 -11.26
N PHE A 137 15.42 6.79 -12.07
CA PHE A 137 15.58 5.41 -11.63
C PHE A 137 16.80 5.22 -10.72
N ALA A 138 16.66 4.35 -9.72
CA ALA A 138 17.75 3.91 -8.84
C ALA A 138 18.53 5.04 -8.14
N ARG A 139 17.87 6.19 -7.86
CA ARG A 139 18.44 7.33 -7.12
C ARG A 139 17.82 7.55 -5.74
N GLY A 140 17.15 6.55 -5.17
CA GLY A 140 16.47 6.69 -3.88
C GLY A 140 15.24 7.61 -3.90
N LEU A 141 14.67 7.89 -5.08
CA LEU A 141 13.51 8.78 -5.28
C LEU A 141 12.19 8.04 -5.49
N GLY A 142 12.15 6.74 -5.16
CA GLY A 142 10.90 5.97 -5.15
C GLY A 142 10.23 5.80 -6.53
N SER A 143 10.99 5.75 -7.63
CA SER A 143 10.42 5.58 -8.98
C SER A 143 9.60 4.28 -9.12
N SER A 144 10.10 3.17 -8.55
CA SER A 144 9.39 1.88 -8.56
C SER A 144 8.09 1.92 -7.75
N SER A 145 8.14 2.47 -6.53
CA SER A 145 6.95 2.64 -5.69
C SER A 145 5.94 3.58 -6.36
N ALA A 146 6.40 4.66 -6.99
CA ALA A 146 5.52 5.57 -7.73
C ALA A 146 4.80 4.85 -8.89
N GLY A 147 5.49 3.99 -9.64
CA GLY A 147 4.86 3.18 -10.70
C GLY A 147 3.79 2.22 -10.16
N ILE A 148 4.09 1.49 -9.08
CA ILE A 148 3.13 0.57 -8.45
C ILE A 148 1.91 1.36 -7.91
N THR A 149 2.14 2.48 -7.23
CA THR A 149 1.07 3.33 -6.70
C THR A 149 0.20 3.90 -7.81
N ALA A 150 0.80 4.37 -8.91
CA ALA A 150 0.06 4.86 -10.07
C ALA A 150 -0.85 3.76 -10.65
N GLY A 151 -0.29 2.55 -10.79
CA GLY A 151 -1.03 1.36 -11.25
C GLY A 151 -2.20 1.00 -10.33
N LEU A 152 -1.97 0.92 -9.03
CA LEU A 152 -3.01 0.62 -8.05
C LEU A 152 -4.15 1.64 -8.12
N LEU A 153 -3.83 2.93 -8.10
CA LEU A 153 -4.84 3.99 -8.17
C LEU A 153 -5.64 3.95 -9.48
N ALA A 154 -4.97 3.75 -10.61
CA ALA A 154 -5.63 3.65 -11.91
C ALA A 154 -6.56 2.42 -11.96
N GLY A 155 -6.08 1.26 -11.52
CA GLY A 155 -6.87 0.03 -11.53
C GLY A 155 -8.10 0.13 -10.63
N LEU A 156 -7.96 0.74 -9.45
CA LEU A 156 -9.08 0.99 -8.53
C LEU A 156 -10.17 1.86 -9.16
N VAL A 157 -9.78 2.94 -9.82
CA VAL A 157 -10.74 3.82 -10.52
C VAL A 157 -11.40 3.09 -11.68
N LEU A 158 -10.64 2.36 -12.50
CA LEU A 158 -11.17 1.64 -13.66
C LEU A 158 -12.09 0.47 -13.27
N SER A 159 -11.85 -0.18 -12.13
CA SER A 159 -12.69 -1.24 -11.58
C SER A 159 -13.85 -0.71 -10.73
N GLY A 160 -14.04 0.61 -10.63
CA GLY A 160 -15.09 1.22 -9.78
C GLY A 160 -14.89 0.99 -8.27
N THR A 161 -13.70 0.54 -7.87
CA THR A 161 -13.37 0.09 -6.52
C THR A 161 -12.78 1.23 -5.69
N ARG A 162 -13.31 1.47 -4.49
CA ARG A 162 -12.87 2.55 -3.58
C ARG A 162 -12.08 2.01 -2.40
N VAL A 163 -10.94 2.62 -2.12
CA VAL A 163 -10.20 2.40 -0.87
C VAL A 163 -10.92 3.14 0.25
N ALA A 164 -11.39 2.44 1.30
CA ALA A 164 -11.81 3.15 2.51
C ALA A 164 -10.57 3.83 3.11
N GLN A 165 -10.67 5.14 3.31
CA GLN A 165 -9.66 5.84 4.10
C GLN A 165 -9.73 5.30 5.53
N GLN A 166 -8.60 4.78 6.01
CA GLN A 166 -8.45 4.42 7.42
C GLN A 166 -8.47 5.71 8.24
N ASN A 167 -9.66 6.18 8.62
CA ASN A 167 -9.82 7.23 9.61
C ASN A 167 -9.46 6.67 10.99
N ASN A 168 -8.16 6.67 11.31
CA ASN A 168 -7.71 6.47 12.67
C ASN A 168 -8.14 7.69 13.50
N LYS A 169 -9.35 7.64 14.06
CA LYS A 169 -9.67 8.45 15.24
C LYS A 169 -8.63 8.08 16.29
N GLN A 170 -7.66 8.96 16.53
CA GLN A 170 -6.75 8.87 17.67
C GLN A 170 -7.63 8.81 18.91
N THR A 171 -7.88 7.60 19.41
CA THR A 171 -8.51 7.39 20.70
C THR A 171 -7.50 7.84 21.73
N ASN A 172 -7.65 9.09 22.17
CA ASN A 172 -6.87 9.67 23.24
C ASN A 172 -7.29 8.97 24.55
N LYS A 173 -6.86 7.72 24.73
CA LYS A 173 -6.93 7.04 26.03
C LYS A 173 -5.91 7.72 26.92
N ARG A 174 -6.30 8.87 27.50
CA ARG A 174 -5.67 9.40 28.71
C ARG A 174 -5.80 8.30 29.76
N THR A 175 -4.72 7.56 29.98
CA THR A 175 -4.59 6.70 31.15
C THR A 175 -4.48 7.62 32.36
N ASN A 176 -5.61 7.93 32.98
CA ASN A 176 -5.63 8.43 34.35
C ASN A 176 -5.13 7.30 35.24
N LYS A 177 -3.80 7.17 35.34
CA LYS A 177 -3.17 6.41 36.41
C LYS A 177 -3.32 7.26 37.68
N PRO A 178 -4.07 6.81 38.71
CA PRO A 178 -4.19 7.60 39.94
C PRO A 178 -2.80 7.77 40.56
N ALA A 179 -2.48 9.01 40.94
CA ALA A 179 -1.23 9.37 41.57
C ALA A 179 -1.03 8.54 42.86
N THR A 180 -0.03 7.66 42.85
CA THR A 180 0.46 7.02 44.06
C THR A 180 1.04 8.10 44.98
N LYS A 181 0.40 8.32 46.13
CA LYS A 181 0.88 9.22 47.19
C LYS A 181 2.31 8.79 47.58
N GLN A 182 3.30 9.63 47.26
CA GLN A 182 4.63 9.53 47.86
C GLN A 182 4.53 9.93 49.33
N THR A 183 4.51 8.95 50.23
CA THR A 183 4.76 9.20 51.65
C THR A 183 6.24 9.46 51.85
N HIS A 184 6.58 10.70 52.19
CA HIS A 184 7.87 11.10 52.75
C HIS A 184 8.23 10.20 53.94
N LYS A 185 9.33 9.45 53.84
CA LYS A 185 10.06 8.95 55.00
C LYS A 185 11.34 9.75 55.15
N THR A 186 11.44 10.41 56.29
CA THR A 186 12.51 11.31 56.69
C THR A 186 13.81 10.54 56.97
N ASN A 187 14.88 11.27 56.68
CA ASN A 187 16.29 10.93 56.66
C ASN A 187 16.85 10.32 57.97
N LYS A 188 17.80 9.37 57.86
CA LYS A 188 18.89 9.19 58.83
C LYS A 188 20.14 8.60 58.17
N GLN A 189 21.09 9.51 57.94
CA GLN A 189 22.56 9.38 58.00
C GLN A 189 23.20 8.00 57.87
N LYS A 190 24.13 7.87 56.92
CA LYS A 190 25.52 7.51 57.23
C LYS A 190 26.48 8.14 56.20
N GLN A 191 27.38 8.96 56.73
CA GLN A 191 28.57 9.47 56.07
C GLN A 191 29.59 8.35 55.99
N GLU A 192 30.08 8.02 54.79
CA GLU A 192 31.41 7.43 54.55
C GLU A 192 31.86 8.00 53.18
N LEU A 193 32.65 9.07 53.15
CA LEU A 193 34.12 9.07 53.09
C LEU A 193 34.68 8.03 52.11
N PHE A 194 35.01 8.46 50.88
CA PHE A 194 36.03 7.81 50.07
C PHE A 194 37.04 8.84 49.54
N PRO A 195 38.36 8.61 49.69
CA PRO A 195 39.41 9.61 49.42
C PRO A 195 40.04 9.41 48.02
N TRP A 196 40.40 10.53 47.38
CA TRP A 196 41.45 10.78 46.36
C TRP A 196 41.67 9.82 45.17
N LEU A 197 41.81 10.45 43.98
CA LEU A 197 42.26 9.96 42.66
C LEU A 197 41.17 9.39 41.74
#